data_AF-A0AAW3RKY3-F1
#
_entry.id   AF-A0AAW3RKY3-F1
#
_cell.length_a   1.000
_cell.length_b   1.000
_cell.length_c   1.000
_cell.angle_alpha   90.00
_cell.angle_beta   90.00
_cell.angle_gamma   90.00
#
_symmetry.space_group_name_H-M   'P 1'
#
loop_
_entity.id
_entity.type
_entity.pdbx_description
1 polymer ?
#
loop_
_entity_poly.entity_id
_entity_poly.type
_entity_poly.pdbx_seq_one_letter_code
_entity_poly.pdbx_strand_id
1 'polypeptide(L)'
;MKANLKTNMAWLGVMVIGFVVIDGLELMGVINSFIENMLVTIGINVILAVGLNLIIGFAGQFSLGHAGFMAIGAYATGIMTQTMATPRDFICR
;
A
#
# COMPACT_ATOMS: atom_id res chain seq x y z
N MET A 1 21.35 -13.33 -31.20
CA MET A 1 20.08 -13.39 -30.43
C MET A 1 20.10 -14.32 -29.19
N LYS A 2 21.19 -15.04 -28.85
CA LYS A 2 21.22 -15.90 -27.64
C LYS A 2 21.65 -15.18 -26.34
N ALA A 3 22.27 -14.01 -26.44
CA ALA A 3 22.81 -13.27 -25.30
C ALA A 3 21.72 -12.80 -24.33
N ASN A 4 20.62 -12.22 -24.83
CA ASN A 4 19.50 -11.80 -24.00
C ASN A 4 18.74 -12.99 -23.38
N LEU A 5 18.76 -14.16 -24.02
CA LEU A 5 18.10 -15.37 -23.49
C LEU A 5 18.82 -15.90 -22.25
N LYS A 6 20.16 -15.93 -22.26
CA LYS A 6 20.96 -16.37 -21.09
C LYS A 6 20.82 -15.42 -19.90
N THR A 7 20.75 -14.11 -20.17
CA THR A 7 20.53 -13.09 -19.14
C THR A 7 19.11 -13.15 -18.58
N ASN A 8 18.08 -13.34 -19.42
CA ASN A 8 16.70 -13.45 -18.95
C ASN A 8 16.47 -14.75 -18.17
N MET A 9 17.06 -15.86 -18.60
CA MET A 9 17.07 -17.12 -17.85
C MET A 9 17.82 -17.00 -16.52
N ALA A 10 18.89 -16.20 -16.45
CA ALA A 10 19.58 -15.93 -15.20
C ALA A 10 18.71 -15.11 -14.24
N TRP A 11 18.02 -14.08 -14.72
CA TRP A 11 17.07 -13.31 -13.91
C TRP A 11 15.90 -14.16 -13.40
N LEU A 12 15.34 -15.01 -14.26
CA LEU A 12 14.30 -15.97 -13.87
C LEU A 12 14.83 -16.97 -12.83
N GLY A 13 16.05 -17.46 -13.02
CA GLY A 13 16.70 -18.35 -12.05
C GLY A 13 16.86 -17.70 -10.67
N VAL A 14 17.30 -16.43 -10.61
CA VAL A 14 17.42 -15.68 -9.36
C VAL A 14 16.08 -15.51 -8.64
N MET A 15 15.01 -15.21 -9.38
CA MET A 15 13.65 -15.08 -8.81
C MET A 15 13.16 -16.40 -8.22
N VAL A 16 13.34 -17.50 -8.94
CA VAL A 16 12.92 -18.84 -8.49
C VAL A 16 13.73 -19.30 -7.28
N ILE A 17 15.05 -19.03 -7.26
CA ILE A 17 15.92 -19.34 -6.12
C ILE A 17 15.46 -18.56 -4.88
N GLY A 18 15.13 -17.27 -5.03
CA GLY A 18 14.62 -16.46 -3.93
C GLY A 18 13.35 -17.02 -3.30
N PHE A 19 12.40 -17.47 -4.13
CA PHE A 19 11.15 -18.08 -3.67
C PHE A 19 11.39 -19.40 -2.91
N VAL A 20 12.23 -20.28 -3.46
CA VAL A 20 12.56 -21.58 -2.86
C VAL A 20 13.31 -21.43 -1.53
N VAL A 21 14.14 -20.39 -1.39
CA VAL A 21 14.85 -20.12 -0.14
C VAL A 21 13.90 -19.67 0.97
N ILE A 22 12.86 -18.89 0.65
CA ILE A 22 11.86 -18.44 1.64
C ILE A 22 10.98 -19.61 2.09
N ASP A 23 10.42 -20.36 1.13
CA ASP A 23 9.59 -21.56 1.40
C ASP A 23 10.39 -22.64 2.14
N GLY A 24 11.67 -22.83 1.81
CA GLY A 24 12.58 -23.73 2.52
C GLY A 24 12.90 -23.31 3.95
N LEU A 25 12.96 -22.00 4.23
CA LEU A 25 13.19 -21.48 5.59
C LEU A 25 11.93 -21.57 6.48
N GLU A 26 10.75 -21.54 5.86
CA GLU A 26 9.47 -21.80 6.52
C GLU A 26 9.33 -23.27 6.89
N LEU A 27 9.75 -24.18 6.01
CA LEU A 27 9.70 -25.63 6.25
C LEU A 27 10.61 -26.08 7.42
N MET A 28 11.74 -25.37 7.63
CA MET A 28 12.66 -25.64 8.76
C MET A 28 12.18 -25.04 10.09
N GLY A 29 11.02 -24.36 10.11
CA GLY A 29 10.42 -23.79 11.32
C GLY A 29 11.19 -22.60 11.92
N VAL A 30 12.16 -22.05 11.19
CA VAL A 30 12.94 -20.86 11.61
C VAL A 30 12.13 -19.58 11.36
N ILE A 31 11.32 -19.57 10.30
CA ILE A 31 10.38 -18.49 9.98
C ILE A 31 8.98 -18.90 10.41
N ASN A 32 8.39 -18.12 11.30
CA ASN A 32 6.99 -18.23 11.70
C ASN A 32 6.13 -17.45 10.70
N SER A 33 4.90 -17.89 10.40
CA SER A 33 4.00 -17.23 9.41
C SER A 33 3.78 -15.74 9.70
N PHE A 34 4.00 -15.30 10.94
CA PHE A 34 4.03 -13.88 11.31
C PHE A 34 5.11 -13.07 10.58
N ILE A 35 6.34 -13.59 10.50
CA ILE A 35 7.47 -12.90 9.87
C ILE A 35 7.30 -12.89 8.34
N GLU A 36 6.74 -13.95 7.76
CA GLU A 36 6.38 -14.01 6.34
C GLU A 36 5.36 -12.91 5.99
N ASN A 37 4.24 -12.82 6.74
CA ASN A 37 3.23 -11.77 6.53
C ASN A 37 3.82 -10.36 6.70
N MET A 38 4.74 -10.19 7.65
CA MET A 38 5.44 -8.92 7.86
C MET A 38 6.34 -8.57 6.65
N LEU A 39 7.10 -9.54 6.13
CA LEU A 39 7.93 -9.37 4.93
C LEU A 39 7.11 -9.00 3.70
N VAL A 40 5.99 -9.68 3.47
CA VAL A 40 5.06 -9.39 2.36
C VAL A 40 4.50 -7.97 2.50
N THR A 41 4.06 -7.60 3.71
CA THR A 41 3.52 -6.25 3.98
C THR A 41 4.56 -5.16 3.74
N ILE A 42 5.82 -5.39 4.16
CA ILE A 42 6.93 -4.48 3.89
C ILE A 42 7.16 -4.36 2.38
N GLY A 43 7.20 -5.48 1.66
CA GLY A 43 7.37 -5.50 0.20
C GLY A 43 6.29 -4.68 -0.53
N ILE A 44 5.03 -4.87 -0.17
CA ILE A 44 3.90 -4.10 -0.73
C ILE A 44 4.09 -2.60 -0.46
N ASN A 45 4.46 -2.23 0.78
CA ASN A 45 4.66 -0.82 1.13
C ASN A 45 5.84 -0.18 0.39
N VAL A 46 6.92 -0.93 0.13
CA VAL A 46 8.05 -0.44 -0.67
C VAL A 46 7.63 -0.22 -2.12
N ILE A 47 6.91 -1.17 -2.72
CA ILE A 47 6.38 -1.02 -4.08
C ILE A 47 5.43 0.18 -4.15
N LEU A 48 4.57 0.36 -3.15
CA LEU A 48 3.66 1.49 -3.06
C LEU A 48 4.43 2.81 -2.95
N ALA A 49 5.46 2.90 -2.10
CA ALA A 49 6.27 4.10 -1.93
C ALA A 49 7.02 4.46 -3.22
N VAL A 50 7.60 3.48 -3.91
CA VAL A 50 8.28 3.69 -5.20
C VAL A 50 7.29 4.08 -6.29
N GLY A 51 6.13 3.43 -6.34
CA GLY A 51 5.05 3.75 -7.28
C GLY A 51 4.50 5.15 -7.06
N LEU A 52 4.30 5.55 -5.80
CA LEU A 52 3.86 6.90 -5.45
C LEU A 52 4.93 7.95 -5.81
N ASN A 53 6.20 7.66 -5.56
CA ASN A 53 7.31 8.52 -5.98
C ASN A 53 7.36 8.68 -7.51
N LEU A 54 7.06 7.63 -8.27
CA LEU A 54 6.97 7.69 -9.72
C LEU A 54 5.78 8.56 -10.19
N ILE A 55 4.61 8.36 -9.60
CA ILE A 55 3.38 9.08 -9.97
C ILE A 55 3.49 10.57 -9.62
N ILE A 56 3.93 10.92 -8.42
CA ILE A 56 4.07 12.31 -7.99
C ILE A 56 5.23 12.98 -8.71
N GLY A 57 6.37 12.30 -8.86
CA GLY A 57 7.58 12.85 -9.44
C GLY A 57 7.52 13.01 -10.95
N PHE A 58 7.09 11.98 -11.69
CA PHE A 58 7.13 11.97 -13.16
C PHE A 58 5.79 12.26 -13.83
N ALA A 59 4.68 11.78 -13.26
CA ALA A 59 3.35 11.99 -13.86
C ALA A 59 2.63 13.23 -13.29
N GLY A 60 3.05 13.73 -12.12
CA GLY A 60 2.41 14.86 -11.44
C GLY A 60 0.96 14.62 -10.99
N GLN A 61 0.49 13.37 -11.00
CA GLN A 61 -0.92 13.03 -10.74
C GLN A 61 -1.13 12.60 -9.29
N PHE A 62 -1.35 13.55 -8.39
CA PHE A 62 -1.71 13.23 -7.01
C PHE A 62 -3.22 12.93 -6.91
N SER A 63 -3.62 11.66 -6.97
CA SER A 63 -5.03 11.27 -6.80
C SER A 63 -5.45 11.26 -5.32
N LEU A 64 -5.73 12.45 -4.80
CA LEU A 64 -6.32 12.67 -3.47
C LEU A 64 -7.86 12.52 -3.47
N GLY A 65 -8.47 12.08 -4.57
CA GLY A 65 -9.93 12.13 -4.78
C GLY A 65 -10.75 11.55 -3.63
N HIS A 66 -10.36 10.39 -3.09
CA HIS A 66 -11.07 9.76 -1.97
C HIS A 66 -10.97 10.57 -0.67
N ALA A 67 -9.78 11.07 -0.35
CA ALA A 67 -9.57 11.95 0.80
C ALA A 67 -10.29 13.31 0.62
N GLY A 68 -10.32 13.83 -0.61
CA GLY A 68 -11.04 15.05 -0.98
C GLY A 68 -12.54 14.93 -0.78
N PHE A 69 -13.16 13.84 -1.26
CA PHE A 69 -14.59 13.58 -1.04
C PHE A 69 -14.91 13.37 0.44
N MET A 70 -14.02 12.70 1.19
CA MET A 70 -14.19 12.52 2.64
C MET A 70 -14.14 13.87 3.39
N ALA A 71 -13.21 14.76 3.04
CA ALA A 71 -13.09 16.09 3.63
C ALA A 71 -14.29 16.98 3.31
N ILE A 72 -14.75 17.01 2.05
CA ILE A 72 -15.92 17.78 1.62
C ILE A 72 -17.19 17.27 2.32
N GLY A 73 -17.37 15.95 2.42
CA GLY A 73 -18.49 15.33 3.12
C GLY A 73 -18.53 15.70 4.60
N ALA A 74 -17.40 15.57 5.31
CA ALA A 74 -17.30 15.93 6.72
C ALA A 74 -17.59 17.42 6.97
N TYR A 75 -17.08 18.31 6.10
CA TYR A 75 -17.33 19.75 6.20
C TYR A 75 -18.81 20.09 5.98
N ALA A 76 -19.45 19.51 4.95
CA ALA A 76 -20.87 19.70 4.68
C ALA A 76 -21.74 19.22 5.84
N THR A 77 -21.44 18.05 6.42
CA THR A 77 -22.14 17.53 7.60
C THR A 77 -21.94 18.43 8.82
N GLY A 78 -20.74 19.00 9.02
CA GLY A 78 -20.47 19.95 10.09
C GLY A 78 -21.37 21.19 10.02
N ILE A 79 -21.44 21.84 8.86
CA ILE A 79 -22.33 23.00 8.65
C ILE A 79 -23.80 22.63 8.85
N MET A 80 -24.23 21.49 8.29
CA MET A 80 -25.60 21.02 8.43
C MET A 80 -25.96 20.76 9.91
N THR A 81 -25.01 20.24 10.69
CA THR A 81 -25.18 20.01 12.12
C THR A 81 -25.26 21.32 12.91
N GLN A 82 -24.49 22.35 12.54
CA GLN A 82 -24.55 23.67 13.20
C GLN A 82 -25.83 24.46 12.86
N THR A 83 -26.41 24.22 11.68
CA THR A 83 -27.58 24.97 11.20
C THR A 83 -28.90 24.29 11.56
N MET A 84 -28.91 22.97 11.72
CA MET A 84 -30.05 22.23 12.25
C MET A 84 -30.00 22.24 13.77
N ALA A 85 -30.99 22.88 14.40
CA ALA A 85 -31.23 22.83 15.84
C ALA A 85 -31.56 21.39 16.27
N THR A 86 -30.55 20.55 16.35
CA THR A 86 -30.68 19.19 16.87
C THR A 86 -30.69 19.24 18.39
N PRO A 87 -31.45 18.38 19.08
CA PRO A 87 -31.56 18.39 20.55
C PRO A 87 -30.23 18.23 21.31
N ARG A 88 -29.12 17.93 20.62
CA ARG A 88 -27.77 17.75 21.18
C ARG A 88 -26.97 19.05 21.31
N ASP A 89 -27.43 20.15 20.72
CA ASP A 89 -26.80 21.49 20.88
C ASP A 89 -26.93 22.04 22.32
N PHE A 90 -27.85 21.49 23.13
CA PHE A 90 -28.03 21.82 24.54
C PHE A 90 -26.99 21.21 25.51
N ILE A 91 -26.14 20.27 25.07
CA ILE A 91 -25.20 19.55 25.96
C ILE A 91 -23.75 20.05 25.79
N CYS A 92 -23.40 20.65 24.65
CA CYS A 92 -22.03 21.03 24.31
C CYS A 92 -21.79 22.55 24.22
N ARG A 93 -22.76 23.37 24.62
CA ARG A 93 -22.59 24.81 24.85
C ARG A 93 -23.08 25.16 26.25
#